data_AF-A0A2P4NUC7-F1
#
_entry.id   AF-A0A2P4NUC7-F1
#
_cell.length_a   1.000
_cell.length_b   1.000
_cell.length_c   1.000
_cell.angle_alpha   90.00
_cell.angle_beta   90.00
_cell.angle_gamma   90.00
#
_symmetry.space_group_name_H-M   'P 1'
#
loop_
_entity.id
_entity.type
_entity.pdbx_description
1 polymer ?
#
loop_
_entity_poly.entity_id
_entity_poly.type
_entity_poly.pdbx_seq_one_letter_code
_entity_poly.pdbx_strand_id
1 'polypeptide(L)'
;MDSTLEIFSDEEVEALWFKGLDDRLLEVDHRIMSGSLPDYIEELLAYDRPDIIVAVDEEPVLVVEKSGEVPSGHNMGQRFGRMVRAAEHDVPSIMFFPYLAMKHGTHAGLCYANARYFTAMWEVSRIHDAPFWSVNWPCDDDGELVNDGTEDELLSRFVTEFIDNGFEVEGMSVAEEVKSEMQWGYDRSVDGHPKYESLPRSVKIRDTEAVVAEWEDERGSVDLPEKFFDRDETLVYKVGMSPENCRREDPYAGMQFVYDYGWCREGPDPSEKHRNLVINVPKVTRETWTEKNPNDPSRKSSQWYATAEAFALKDGVISDFSAL
;
A
#
# COMPACT_ATOMS: atom_id res chain seq x y z
N MET A 1 -29.64 18.69 -11.31
CA MET A 1 -28.57 19.46 -10.64
C MET A 1 -27.31 18.91 -11.25
N ASP A 2 -26.50 19.76 -11.87
CA ASP A 2 -25.23 19.30 -12.45
C ASP A 2 -24.34 18.89 -11.28
N SER A 3 -23.90 17.63 -11.25
CA SER A 3 -22.98 17.14 -10.23
C SER A 3 -21.64 17.87 -10.35
N THR A 4 -21.05 18.21 -9.21
CA THR A 4 -19.75 18.90 -9.16
C THR A 4 -18.64 17.87 -9.08
N LEU A 5 -17.88 17.72 -10.16
CA LEU A 5 -16.72 16.85 -10.25
C LEU A 5 -15.44 17.63 -9.89
N GLU A 6 -14.62 17.07 -9.01
CA GLU A 6 -13.35 17.64 -8.57
C GLU A 6 -12.22 16.61 -8.63
N ILE A 7 -11.02 17.06 -8.94
CA ILE A 7 -9.80 16.24 -8.90
C ILE A 7 -8.84 16.83 -7.88
N PHE A 8 -8.39 16.02 -6.93
CA PHE A 8 -7.32 16.36 -6.00
C PHE A 8 -6.06 15.61 -6.43
N SER A 9 -4.91 16.27 -6.48
CA SER A 9 -3.64 15.63 -6.86
C SER A 9 -2.50 15.97 -5.91
N ASP A 10 -1.47 15.11 -5.83
CA ASP A 10 -0.28 15.44 -5.05
C ASP A 10 0.53 16.58 -5.72
N GLU A 11 0.68 16.51 -7.04
CA GLU A 11 1.34 17.50 -7.87
C GLU A 11 0.53 17.83 -9.13
N GLU A 12 0.83 18.97 -9.78
CA GLU A 12 0.12 19.42 -10.98
C GLU A 12 0.30 18.46 -12.17
N VAL A 13 1.48 17.83 -12.27
CA VAL A 13 1.78 16.89 -13.36
C VAL A 13 0.89 15.64 -13.31
N GLU A 14 0.54 15.17 -12.12
CA GLU A 14 -0.35 14.01 -11.96
C GLU A 14 -1.79 14.38 -12.34
N ALA A 15 -2.27 15.57 -11.93
CA ALA A 15 -3.58 16.05 -12.36
C ALA A 15 -3.67 16.17 -13.88
N LEU A 16 -2.66 16.76 -14.54
CA LEU A 16 -2.65 16.89 -15.99
C LEU A 16 -2.62 15.54 -16.70
N TRP A 17 -1.86 14.56 -16.19
CA TRP A 17 -1.87 13.19 -16.70
C TRP A 17 -3.24 12.54 -16.54
N PHE A 18 -3.82 12.55 -15.34
CA PHE A 18 -5.11 11.91 -15.07
C PHE A 18 -6.24 12.52 -15.90
N LYS A 19 -6.25 13.85 -16.03
CA LYS A 19 -7.21 14.56 -16.89
C LYS A 19 -7.07 14.19 -18.37
N GLY A 20 -5.90 13.72 -18.80
CA GLY A 20 -5.67 13.24 -20.17
C GLY A 20 -6.25 11.85 -20.46
N LEU A 21 -6.73 11.13 -19.44
CA LEU A 21 -7.31 9.79 -19.61
C LEU A 21 -8.71 9.80 -20.23
N ASP A 22 -9.43 10.92 -20.14
CA ASP A 22 -10.76 11.13 -20.75
C ASP A 22 -11.00 12.62 -21.04
N ASP A 23 -11.46 12.95 -22.26
CA ASP A 23 -11.67 14.33 -22.71
C ASP A 23 -12.60 15.15 -21.80
N ARG A 24 -13.55 14.51 -21.11
CA ARG A 24 -14.49 15.17 -20.19
C ARG A 24 -13.79 15.70 -18.95
N LEU A 25 -12.63 15.16 -18.61
CA LEU A 25 -11.85 15.60 -17.45
C LEU A 25 -10.99 16.83 -17.75
N LEU A 26 -10.74 17.18 -19.03
CA LEU A 26 -9.80 18.25 -19.41
C LEU A 26 -10.13 19.61 -18.80
N GLU A 27 -11.41 19.93 -18.67
CA GLU A 27 -11.90 21.21 -18.12
C GLU A 27 -12.28 21.12 -16.63
N VAL A 28 -12.11 19.97 -16.00
CA VAL A 28 -12.39 19.78 -14.56
C VAL A 28 -11.36 20.54 -13.73
N ASP A 29 -11.83 21.30 -12.76
CA ASP A 29 -10.97 21.98 -11.80
C ASP A 29 -10.21 20.96 -10.95
N HIS A 30 -8.93 21.22 -10.69
CA HIS A 30 -8.12 20.39 -9.81
C HIS A 30 -7.49 21.19 -8.66
N ARG A 31 -7.22 20.50 -7.56
CA ARG A 31 -6.68 21.07 -6.32
C ARG A 31 -5.47 20.27 -5.88
N ILE A 32 -4.37 20.94 -5.59
CA ILE A 32 -3.20 20.26 -5.00
C ILE A 32 -3.52 19.91 -3.54
N MET A 33 -3.23 18.67 -3.12
CA MET A 33 -3.43 18.12 -1.79
C MET A 33 -2.42 18.70 -0.78
N SER A 34 -2.49 20.01 -0.57
CA SER A 34 -1.62 20.77 0.31
C SER A 34 -2.40 21.79 1.12
N GLY A 35 -1.93 22.09 2.34
CA GLY A 35 -2.60 23.03 3.22
C GLY A 35 -3.88 22.45 3.83
N SER A 36 -4.87 23.31 4.06
CA SER A 36 -6.18 22.91 4.58
C SER A 36 -7.01 22.31 3.45
N LEU A 37 -7.48 21.09 3.63
CA LEU A 37 -8.34 20.39 2.69
C LEU A 37 -9.72 20.17 3.33
N PRO A 38 -10.76 19.88 2.54
CA PRO A 38 -12.03 19.43 3.09
C PRO A 38 -11.88 18.12 3.88
N ASP A 39 -12.67 17.94 4.93
CA ASP A 39 -12.61 16.77 5.82
C ASP A 39 -12.72 15.44 5.04
N TYR A 40 -13.61 15.37 4.03
CA TYR A 40 -13.79 14.19 3.18
C TYR A 40 -12.55 13.81 2.34
N ILE A 41 -11.59 14.73 2.20
CA ILE A 41 -10.27 14.46 1.62
C ILE A 41 -9.25 14.16 2.73
N GLU A 42 -9.21 14.96 3.79
CA GLU A 42 -8.24 14.75 4.89
C GLU A 42 -8.34 13.34 5.51
N GLU A 43 -9.56 12.79 5.59
CA GLU A 43 -9.80 11.44 6.10
C GLU A 43 -9.16 10.33 5.25
N LEU A 44 -9.01 10.54 3.93
CA LEU A 44 -8.33 9.62 3.02
C LEU A 44 -6.80 9.74 3.09
N LEU A 45 -6.29 10.90 3.52
CA LEU A 45 -4.85 11.17 3.65
C LEU A 45 -4.27 10.71 4.98
N ALA A 46 -5.08 10.03 5.80
CA ALA A 46 -4.70 9.64 7.15
C ALA A 46 -3.47 8.72 7.18
N TYR A 47 -3.25 7.88 6.17
CA TYR A 47 -2.11 6.96 6.10
C TYR A 47 -0.90 7.56 5.36
N ASP A 48 -1.11 7.90 4.11
CA ASP A 48 -0.16 8.56 3.23
C ASP A 48 -0.95 9.16 2.06
N ARG A 49 -0.35 10.08 1.31
CA ARG A 49 -1.05 10.81 0.24
C ARG A 49 -0.95 10.08 -1.11
N PRO A 50 -2.07 9.74 -1.77
CA PRO A 50 -2.09 9.20 -3.14
C PRO A 50 -1.77 10.28 -4.17
N ASP A 51 -1.60 9.89 -5.43
CA ASP A 51 -1.35 10.86 -6.50
C ASP A 51 -2.64 11.54 -6.98
N ILE A 52 -3.77 10.84 -6.98
CA ILE A 52 -5.08 11.35 -7.41
C ILE A 52 -6.20 10.89 -6.48
N ILE A 53 -7.11 11.81 -6.15
CA ILE A 53 -8.44 11.52 -5.59
C ILE A 53 -9.47 12.23 -6.47
N VAL A 54 -10.48 11.50 -6.93
CA VAL A 54 -11.64 12.06 -7.64
C VAL A 54 -12.80 12.16 -6.66
N ALA A 55 -13.49 13.29 -6.63
CA ALA A 55 -14.69 13.48 -5.82
C ALA A 55 -15.85 14.01 -6.66
N VAL A 56 -17.06 13.56 -6.36
CA VAL A 56 -18.31 14.00 -6.96
C VAL A 56 -19.23 14.46 -5.85
N ASP A 57 -19.69 15.71 -5.92
CA ASP A 57 -20.62 16.29 -4.94
C ASP A 57 -20.11 16.14 -3.47
N GLU A 58 -18.82 16.40 -3.25
CA GLU A 58 -18.12 16.27 -1.95
C GLU A 58 -17.96 14.82 -1.45
N GLU A 59 -18.21 13.82 -2.29
CA GLU A 59 -17.98 12.40 -1.97
C GLU A 59 -16.79 11.87 -2.80
N PRO A 60 -15.72 11.34 -2.18
CA PRO A 60 -14.66 10.67 -2.92
C PRO A 60 -15.19 9.42 -3.63
N VAL A 61 -14.85 9.25 -4.91
CA VAL A 61 -15.35 8.15 -5.74
C VAL A 61 -14.23 7.31 -6.36
N LEU A 62 -12.98 7.79 -6.39
CA LEU A 62 -11.86 7.02 -6.92
C LEU A 62 -10.54 7.54 -6.37
N VAL A 63 -9.64 6.62 -6.02
CA VAL A 63 -8.22 6.93 -5.71
C VAL A 63 -7.30 6.26 -6.73
N VAL A 64 -6.33 6.99 -7.25
CA VAL A 64 -5.32 6.45 -8.18
C VAL A 64 -3.91 6.78 -7.71
N GLU A 65 -3.04 5.78 -7.72
CA GLU A 65 -1.60 5.91 -7.46
C GLU A 65 -0.84 5.44 -8.70
N LYS A 66 0.07 6.27 -9.21
CA LYS A 66 0.88 5.98 -10.39
C LYS A 66 2.34 5.79 -10.00
N SER A 67 2.97 4.74 -10.50
CA SER A 67 4.41 4.58 -10.34
C SER A 67 5.06 3.90 -11.53
N GLY A 68 5.95 4.63 -12.22
CA GLY A 68 6.88 4.06 -13.20
C GLY A 68 8.14 3.47 -12.56
N GLU A 69 8.19 3.28 -11.24
CA GLU A 69 9.35 2.67 -10.60
C GLU A 69 9.44 1.19 -10.93
N VAL A 70 10.67 0.72 -11.16
CA VAL A 70 10.96 -0.72 -11.31
C VAL A 70 10.34 -1.47 -10.12
N PRO A 71 9.58 -2.57 -10.34
CA PRO A 71 8.78 -3.22 -9.31
C PRO A 71 9.65 -4.17 -8.47
N SER A 72 10.78 -3.66 -7.98
CA SER A 72 11.77 -4.40 -7.22
C SER A 72 11.66 -4.12 -5.73
N GLY A 73 11.95 -5.13 -4.91
CA GLY A 73 11.99 -4.97 -3.45
C GLY A 73 10.64 -4.55 -2.90
N HIS A 74 10.60 -3.39 -2.24
CA HIS A 74 9.43 -2.87 -1.53
C HIS A 74 8.83 -1.62 -2.18
N ASN A 75 9.29 -1.24 -3.39
CA ASN A 75 8.90 0.01 -4.06
C ASN A 75 7.37 0.16 -4.17
N MET A 76 6.65 -0.91 -4.50
CA MET A 76 5.18 -0.86 -4.57
C MET A 76 4.56 -0.97 -3.18
N GLY A 77 5.07 -1.86 -2.34
CA GLY A 77 4.53 -2.07 -1.00
C GLY A 77 4.61 -0.84 -0.09
N GLN A 78 5.55 0.09 -0.30
CA GLN A 78 5.63 1.33 0.49
C GLN A 78 4.42 2.26 0.26
N ARG A 79 3.77 2.17 -0.90
CA ARG A 79 2.62 3.00 -1.30
C ARG A 79 1.27 2.38 -0.92
N PHE A 80 1.29 1.11 -0.48
CA PHE A 80 0.09 0.30 -0.28
C PHE A 80 -0.91 0.92 0.71
N GLY A 81 -0.41 1.60 1.75
CA GLY A 81 -1.26 2.25 2.76
C GLY A 81 -2.18 3.33 2.20
N ARG A 82 -1.77 4.06 1.15
CA ARG A 82 -2.58 5.10 0.49
C ARG A 82 -3.92 4.54 0.00
N MET A 83 -3.84 3.34 -0.56
CA MET A 83 -4.95 2.65 -1.20
C MET A 83 -5.79 1.88 -0.18
N VAL A 84 -5.16 1.35 0.88
CA VAL A 84 -5.90 0.73 1.99
C VAL A 84 -6.83 1.75 2.62
N ARG A 85 -6.36 2.99 2.80
CA ARG A 85 -7.20 4.02 3.40
C ARG A 85 -8.42 4.36 2.55
N ALA A 86 -8.30 4.30 1.22
CA ALA A 86 -9.44 4.44 0.33
C ALA A 86 -10.46 3.31 0.52
N ALA A 87 -9.99 2.06 0.55
CA ALA A 87 -10.86 0.90 0.78
C ALA A 87 -11.57 0.94 2.14
N GLU A 88 -10.91 1.41 3.20
CA GLU A 88 -11.53 1.61 4.53
C GLU A 88 -12.67 2.64 4.55
N HIS A 89 -12.80 3.44 3.49
CA HIS A 89 -13.85 4.44 3.29
C HIS A 89 -14.79 4.08 2.13
N ASP A 90 -14.81 2.81 1.73
CA ASP A 90 -15.63 2.31 0.62
C ASP A 90 -15.31 2.96 -0.74
N VAL A 91 -14.12 3.56 -0.90
CA VAL A 91 -13.69 4.24 -2.12
C VAL A 91 -12.86 3.28 -2.98
N PRO A 92 -13.26 3.01 -4.24
CA PRO A 92 -12.48 2.15 -5.13
C PRO A 92 -11.12 2.78 -5.45
N SER A 93 -10.13 1.94 -5.69
CA SER A 93 -8.76 2.38 -5.83
C SER A 93 -7.97 1.57 -6.87
N ILE A 94 -7.17 2.26 -7.70
CA ILE A 94 -6.34 1.67 -8.75
C ILE A 94 -4.85 2.04 -8.54
N MET A 95 -3.99 1.03 -8.41
CA MET A 95 -2.54 1.22 -8.50
C MET A 95 -2.07 0.97 -9.94
N PHE A 96 -1.55 1.99 -10.60
CA PHE A 96 -1.00 1.91 -11.95
C PHE A 96 0.53 1.81 -11.91
N PHE A 97 1.08 0.61 -12.13
CA PHE A 97 2.51 0.35 -11.98
C PHE A 97 2.97 -0.85 -12.82
N PRO A 98 4.28 -0.97 -13.13
CA PRO A 98 4.76 -2.06 -13.96
C PRO A 98 4.74 -3.40 -13.23
N TYR A 99 4.19 -4.44 -13.86
CA TYR A 99 4.30 -5.81 -13.38
C TYR A 99 5.65 -6.44 -13.73
N LEU A 100 6.35 -5.86 -14.71
CA LEU A 100 7.70 -6.23 -15.13
C LEU A 100 8.43 -4.97 -15.58
N ALA A 101 9.68 -4.80 -15.15
CA ALA A 101 10.56 -3.77 -15.71
C ALA A 101 12.03 -4.15 -15.60
N MET A 102 12.84 -3.62 -16.50
CA MET A 102 14.30 -3.73 -16.46
C MET A 102 14.84 -2.84 -15.33
N LYS A 103 15.57 -3.46 -14.40
CA LYS A 103 16.40 -2.71 -13.46
C LYS A 103 17.71 -2.34 -14.13
N HIS A 104 18.06 -1.07 -14.07
CA HIS A 104 19.36 -0.57 -14.53
C HIS A 104 20.40 -0.50 -13.40
N GLY A 105 21.68 -0.65 -13.74
CA GLY A 105 22.82 -0.48 -12.81
C GLY A 105 23.55 -1.78 -12.44
N THR A 106 24.19 -1.80 -11.27
CA THR A 106 25.12 -2.88 -10.84
C THR A 106 24.47 -4.26 -10.72
N HIS A 107 23.16 -4.30 -10.50
CA HIS A 107 22.35 -5.52 -10.45
C HIS A 107 21.27 -5.46 -11.52
N ALA A 108 21.69 -5.22 -12.76
CA ALA A 108 20.76 -5.12 -13.88
C ALA A 108 20.05 -6.45 -14.14
N GLY A 109 18.78 -6.35 -14.51
CA GLY A 109 17.96 -7.50 -14.83
C GLY A 109 16.47 -7.21 -14.68
N LEU A 110 15.67 -8.07 -15.32
CA LEU A 110 14.22 -8.03 -15.22
C LEU A 110 13.77 -8.22 -13.77
N CYS A 111 12.92 -7.30 -13.32
CA CYS A 111 12.28 -7.33 -12.02
C CYS A 111 10.78 -7.49 -12.21
N TYR A 112 10.23 -8.53 -11.62
CA TYR A 112 8.79 -8.78 -11.61
C TYR A 112 8.19 -8.19 -10.34
N ALA A 113 6.94 -7.74 -10.44
CA ALA A 113 6.13 -7.41 -9.29
C ALA A 113 6.07 -8.58 -8.30
N ASN A 114 5.91 -8.24 -7.03
CA ASN A 114 5.84 -9.24 -6.00
C ASN A 114 4.42 -9.83 -5.99
N ALA A 115 4.29 -11.15 -6.21
CA ALA A 115 2.99 -11.84 -6.22
C ALA A 115 2.14 -11.55 -4.96
N ARG A 116 2.80 -11.30 -3.82
CA ARG A 116 2.18 -10.96 -2.53
C ARG A 116 1.38 -9.66 -2.55
N TYR A 117 1.70 -8.72 -3.45
CA TYR A 117 0.93 -7.49 -3.59
C TYR A 117 -0.46 -7.79 -4.12
N PHE A 118 -0.58 -8.62 -5.16
CA PHE A 118 -1.87 -9.04 -5.70
C PHE A 118 -2.69 -9.82 -4.67
N THR A 119 -2.04 -10.74 -3.93
CA THR A 119 -2.70 -11.45 -2.81
C THR A 119 -3.28 -10.48 -1.79
N ALA A 120 -2.49 -9.49 -1.34
CA ALA A 120 -2.99 -8.50 -0.41
C ALA A 120 -4.10 -7.63 -1.01
N MET A 121 -4.00 -7.21 -2.27
CA MET A 121 -5.03 -6.43 -2.98
C MET A 121 -6.39 -7.14 -3.02
N TRP A 122 -6.39 -8.44 -3.33
CA TRP A 122 -7.60 -9.25 -3.32
C TRP A 122 -8.19 -9.40 -1.91
N GLU A 123 -7.35 -9.58 -0.89
CA GLU A 123 -7.83 -9.65 0.50
C GLU A 123 -8.38 -8.31 0.99
N VAL A 124 -7.75 -7.18 0.66
CA VAL A 124 -8.29 -5.84 0.97
C VAL A 124 -9.66 -5.67 0.30
N SER A 125 -9.76 -6.00 -0.99
CA SER A 125 -11.01 -5.90 -1.74
C SER A 125 -12.11 -6.76 -1.12
N ARG A 126 -11.78 -7.98 -0.69
CA ARG A 126 -12.71 -8.91 -0.06
C ARG A 126 -13.15 -8.45 1.33
N ILE A 127 -12.24 -7.89 2.12
CA ILE A 127 -12.49 -7.50 3.52
C ILE A 127 -13.36 -6.24 3.60
N HIS A 128 -13.13 -5.27 2.73
CA HIS A 128 -13.86 -3.99 2.73
C HIS A 128 -14.98 -3.92 1.69
N ASP A 129 -15.15 -4.94 0.86
CA ASP A 129 -16.12 -4.93 -0.26
C ASP A 129 -15.92 -3.74 -1.23
N ALA A 130 -14.68 -3.23 -1.30
CA ALA A 130 -14.31 -2.07 -2.10
C ALA A 130 -13.20 -2.45 -3.10
N PRO A 131 -13.32 -2.12 -4.41
CA PRO A 131 -12.27 -2.40 -5.38
C PRO A 131 -10.90 -1.86 -4.96
N PHE A 132 -9.92 -2.75 -4.82
CA PHE A 132 -8.51 -2.40 -4.71
C PHE A 132 -7.75 -3.19 -5.75
N TRP A 133 -7.53 -2.58 -6.91
CA TRP A 133 -6.96 -3.24 -8.07
C TRP A 133 -5.68 -2.58 -8.54
N SER A 134 -5.02 -3.23 -9.50
CA SER A 134 -3.88 -2.67 -10.19
C SER A 134 -4.00 -2.81 -11.69
N VAL A 135 -3.40 -1.87 -12.40
CA VAL A 135 -3.26 -1.86 -13.86
C VAL A 135 -1.77 -1.90 -14.18
N ASN A 136 -1.40 -2.75 -15.14
CA ASN A 136 -0.02 -2.91 -15.55
C ASN A 136 0.47 -1.71 -16.35
N TRP A 137 1.60 -1.14 -15.97
CA TRP A 137 2.39 -0.31 -16.87
C TRP A 137 3.23 -1.22 -17.79
N PRO A 138 2.91 -1.32 -19.10
CA PRO A 138 3.57 -2.29 -19.98
C PRO A 138 5.05 -1.95 -20.21
N CYS A 139 5.81 -3.00 -20.52
CA CYS A 139 7.18 -2.91 -20.97
C CYS A 139 7.35 -3.57 -22.34
N ASP A 140 8.39 -3.19 -23.07
CA ASP A 140 8.79 -3.88 -24.29
C ASP A 140 9.46 -5.25 -24.02
N ASP A 141 9.93 -5.91 -25.09
CA ASP A 141 10.57 -7.22 -25.01
C ASP A 141 11.89 -7.20 -24.20
N ASP A 142 12.54 -6.05 -24.07
CA ASP A 142 13.74 -5.85 -23.27
C ASP A 142 13.41 -5.47 -21.81
N GLY A 143 12.14 -5.25 -21.50
CA GLY A 143 11.67 -4.83 -20.18
C GLY A 143 11.72 -3.33 -19.95
N GLU A 144 11.99 -2.51 -20.97
CA GLU A 144 11.91 -1.06 -20.84
C GLU A 144 10.46 -0.61 -20.81
N LEU A 145 10.15 0.34 -19.92
CA LEU A 145 8.78 0.84 -19.79
C LEU A 145 8.34 1.58 -21.06
N VAL A 146 7.14 1.28 -21.53
CA VAL A 146 6.51 2.00 -22.64
C VAL A 146 6.06 3.38 -22.15
N ASN A 147 6.36 4.43 -22.90
CA ASN A 147 6.06 5.83 -22.55
C ASN A 147 5.62 6.61 -23.80
N ASP A 148 4.75 6.02 -24.60
CA ASP A 148 4.25 6.58 -25.85
C ASP A 148 2.75 6.90 -25.83
N GLY A 149 2.13 6.79 -24.64
CA GLY A 149 0.71 6.97 -24.37
C GLY A 149 -0.07 5.65 -24.40
N THR A 150 0.47 4.57 -24.99
CA THR A 150 -0.22 3.27 -25.01
C THR A 150 -0.23 2.61 -23.62
N GLU A 151 0.68 2.99 -22.73
CA GLU A 151 0.69 2.54 -21.34
C GLU A 151 -0.61 2.87 -20.59
N ASP A 152 -1.28 3.95 -20.97
CA ASP A 152 -2.48 4.45 -20.29
C ASP A 152 -3.77 3.77 -20.81
N GLU A 153 -3.74 3.00 -21.91
CA GLU A 153 -4.95 2.55 -22.64
C GLU A 153 -5.99 1.83 -21.76
N LEU A 154 -5.56 0.88 -20.92
CA LEU A 154 -6.49 0.14 -20.06
C LEU A 154 -7.05 1.05 -18.95
N LEU A 155 -6.21 1.91 -18.36
CA LEU A 155 -6.66 2.85 -17.34
C LEU A 155 -7.60 3.91 -17.92
N SER A 156 -7.33 4.42 -19.11
CA SER A 156 -8.21 5.35 -19.84
C SER A 156 -9.57 4.74 -20.13
N ARG A 157 -9.60 3.48 -20.58
CA ARG A 157 -10.85 2.73 -20.76
C ARG A 157 -11.59 2.54 -19.44
N PHE A 158 -10.86 2.24 -18.36
CA PHE A 158 -11.45 2.15 -17.02
C PHE A 158 -12.10 3.47 -16.61
N VAL A 159 -11.37 4.58 -16.68
CA VAL A 159 -11.89 5.91 -16.33
C VAL A 159 -13.06 6.32 -17.22
N THR A 160 -12.99 6.04 -18.52
CA THR A 160 -14.07 6.34 -19.47
C THR A 160 -15.36 5.62 -19.09
N GLU A 161 -15.28 4.30 -18.88
CA GLU A 161 -16.45 3.49 -18.52
C GLU A 161 -16.93 3.80 -17.08
N PHE A 162 -16.02 4.15 -16.17
CA PHE A 162 -16.36 4.61 -14.82
C PHE A 162 -17.21 5.90 -14.86
N ILE A 163 -16.82 6.89 -15.66
CA ILE A 163 -17.61 8.11 -15.86
C ILE A 163 -18.95 7.79 -16.55
N ASP A 164 -18.94 6.93 -17.58
CA ASP A 164 -20.16 6.51 -18.28
C ASP A 164 -21.16 5.78 -17.37
N ASN A 165 -20.64 5.04 -16.39
CA ASN A 165 -21.41 4.29 -15.40
C ASN A 165 -21.78 5.15 -14.18
N GLY A 166 -21.58 6.47 -14.24
CA GLY A 166 -21.97 7.37 -13.17
C GLY A 166 -21.09 7.29 -11.92
N PHE A 167 -19.80 7.00 -12.10
CA PHE A 167 -18.80 6.85 -11.04
C PHE A 167 -19.01 5.63 -10.14
N GLU A 168 -19.61 4.58 -10.69
CA GLU A 168 -19.82 3.29 -10.04
C GLU A 168 -19.00 2.20 -10.71
N VAL A 169 -18.37 1.31 -9.93
CA VAL A 169 -17.57 0.20 -10.47
C VAL A 169 -18.42 -1.02 -10.82
N GLU A 170 -19.55 -1.20 -10.13
CA GLU A 170 -20.42 -2.35 -10.35
C GLU A 170 -20.97 -2.38 -11.78
N GLY A 171 -20.83 -3.53 -12.45
CA GLY A 171 -21.35 -3.74 -13.80
C GLY A 171 -20.45 -3.26 -14.95
N MET A 172 -19.31 -2.63 -14.65
CA MET A 172 -18.32 -2.26 -15.66
C MET A 172 -17.68 -3.50 -16.31
N SER A 173 -17.63 -3.53 -17.64
CA SER A 173 -16.98 -4.60 -18.41
C SER A 173 -15.46 -4.54 -18.30
N VAL A 174 -14.87 -3.35 -18.35
CA VAL A 174 -13.42 -3.15 -18.18
C VAL A 174 -12.93 -3.56 -16.78
N ALA A 175 -13.79 -3.57 -15.75
CA ALA A 175 -13.41 -4.07 -14.43
C ALA A 175 -13.00 -5.56 -14.47
N GLU A 176 -13.65 -6.37 -15.31
CA GLU A 176 -13.28 -7.77 -15.50
C GLU A 176 -11.97 -7.92 -16.28
N GLU A 177 -11.65 -6.98 -17.16
CA GLU A 177 -10.35 -6.91 -17.84
C GLU A 177 -9.22 -6.56 -16.86
N VAL A 178 -9.44 -5.57 -15.98
CA VAL A 178 -8.48 -5.19 -14.92
C VAL A 178 -8.21 -6.38 -13.99
N LYS A 179 -9.26 -7.07 -13.52
CA LYS A 179 -9.10 -8.29 -12.70
C LYS A 179 -8.33 -9.39 -13.43
N SER A 180 -8.62 -9.59 -14.71
CA SER A 180 -7.91 -10.57 -15.54
C SER A 180 -6.43 -10.19 -15.72
N GLU A 181 -6.13 -8.90 -15.88
CA GLU A 181 -4.77 -8.39 -15.96
C GLU A 181 -4.01 -8.58 -14.63
N MET A 182 -4.65 -8.31 -13.49
CA MET A 182 -4.07 -8.60 -12.18
C MET A 182 -3.74 -10.08 -12.00
N GLN A 183 -4.66 -10.98 -12.39
CA GLN A 183 -4.41 -12.42 -12.34
C GLN A 183 -3.22 -12.81 -13.22
N TRP A 184 -3.15 -12.27 -14.45
CA TRP A 184 -2.00 -12.45 -15.33
C TRP A 184 -0.70 -11.93 -14.70
N GLY A 185 -0.74 -10.77 -14.05
CA GLY A 185 0.40 -10.19 -13.32
C GLY A 185 0.88 -11.09 -12.19
N TYR A 186 -0.05 -11.66 -11.41
CA TYR A 186 0.26 -12.65 -10.38
C TYR A 186 0.92 -13.90 -10.98
N ASP A 187 0.29 -14.52 -11.98
CA ASP A 187 0.77 -15.76 -12.60
C ASP A 187 2.17 -15.56 -13.19
N ARG A 188 2.38 -14.46 -13.93
CA ARG A 188 3.68 -14.08 -14.48
C ARG A 188 4.74 -13.89 -13.38
N SER A 189 4.37 -13.28 -12.26
CA SER A 189 5.27 -13.06 -11.13
C SER A 189 5.70 -14.37 -10.48
N VAL A 190 4.79 -15.31 -10.33
CA VAL A 190 5.07 -16.65 -9.78
C VAL A 190 5.88 -17.48 -10.77
N ASP A 191 5.56 -17.46 -12.05
CA ASP A 191 6.31 -18.19 -13.09
C ASP A 191 7.75 -17.70 -13.21
N GLY A 192 7.95 -16.37 -13.21
CA GLY A 192 9.28 -15.76 -13.25
C GLY A 192 10.06 -15.93 -11.95
N HIS A 193 9.37 -15.86 -10.81
CA HIS A 193 9.95 -15.97 -9.47
C HIS A 193 9.06 -16.77 -8.49
N PRO A 194 9.12 -18.12 -8.51
CA PRO A 194 8.20 -18.96 -7.71
C PRO A 194 8.23 -18.69 -6.19
N LYS A 195 9.32 -18.13 -5.68
CA LYS A 195 9.45 -17.73 -4.27
C LYS A 195 8.51 -16.58 -3.87
N TYR A 196 7.91 -15.87 -4.82
CA TYR A 196 6.97 -14.79 -4.53
C TYR A 196 5.62 -15.30 -4.02
N GLU A 197 5.26 -16.56 -4.29
CA GLU A 197 4.02 -17.18 -3.79
C GLU A 197 4.02 -17.35 -2.26
N SER A 198 5.18 -17.67 -1.66
CA SER A 198 5.33 -17.87 -0.21
C SER A 198 5.87 -16.63 0.49
N LEU A 199 5.69 -16.43 1.81
CA LEU A 199 6.35 -15.34 2.57
C LEU A 199 7.88 -15.28 2.36
N PRO A 200 8.51 -14.09 2.32
CA PRO A 200 9.94 -13.98 2.12
C PRO A 200 10.71 -14.40 3.37
N ARG A 201 12.02 -14.66 3.26
CA ARG A 201 12.86 -15.10 4.39
C ARG A 201 12.89 -14.14 5.59
N SER A 202 12.62 -12.87 5.35
CA SER A 202 12.51 -11.83 6.38
C SER A 202 11.21 -11.94 7.18
N VAL A 203 10.24 -12.74 6.76
CA VAL A 203 8.94 -12.89 7.41
C VAL A 203 8.76 -14.32 7.86
N LYS A 204 8.30 -14.52 9.09
CA LYS A 204 8.05 -15.85 9.66
C LYS A 204 6.79 -15.85 10.48
N ILE A 205 5.97 -16.87 10.32
CA ILE A 205 4.87 -17.20 11.24
C ILE A 205 5.44 -18.13 12.31
N ARG A 206 5.13 -17.86 13.58
CA ARG A 206 5.63 -18.58 14.75
C ARG A 206 4.54 -18.64 15.82
N ASP A 207 4.64 -19.60 16.73
CA ASP A 207 3.81 -19.62 17.95
C ASP A 207 4.04 -18.35 18.78
N THR A 208 2.96 -17.70 19.20
CA THR A 208 2.97 -16.44 19.94
C THR A 208 3.75 -16.58 21.25
N GLU A 209 3.52 -17.65 22.02
CA GLU A 209 4.25 -17.91 23.27
C GLU A 209 5.76 -18.04 23.04
N ALA A 210 6.17 -18.68 21.95
CA ALA A 210 7.59 -18.85 21.62
C ALA A 210 8.25 -17.53 21.20
N VAL A 211 7.50 -16.61 20.57
CA VAL A 211 7.99 -15.26 20.25
C VAL A 211 8.16 -14.44 21.52
N VAL A 212 7.18 -14.47 22.42
CA VAL A 212 7.23 -13.72 23.68
C VAL A 212 8.38 -14.22 24.56
N ALA A 213 8.53 -15.54 24.74
CA ALA A 213 9.62 -16.12 25.53
C ALA A 213 11.02 -15.73 24.98
N GLU A 214 11.21 -15.78 23.65
CA GLU A 214 12.46 -15.32 23.03
C GLU A 214 12.74 -13.85 23.33
N TRP A 215 11.71 -13.00 23.34
CA TRP A 215 11.90 -11.59 23.64
C TRP A 215 12.17 -11.32 25.10
N GLU A 216 11.53 -12.03 26.02
CA GLU A 216 11.80 -11.93 27.43
C GLU A 216 13.25 -12.32 27.77
N ASP A 217 13.74 -13.38 27.12
CA ASP A 217 15.14 -13.82 27.23
C ASP A 217 16.13 -12.78 26.67
N GLU A 218 15.81 -12.18 25.52
CA GLU A 218 16.70 -11.23 24.83
C GLU A 218 16.65 -9.80 25.39
N ARG A 219 15.49 -9.35 25.89
CA ARG A 219 15.18 -7.94 26.18
C ARG A 219 14.69 -7.70 27.61
N GLY A 220 14.46 -8.76 28.39
CA GLY A 220 13.78 -8.67 29.67
C GLY A 220 12.26 -8.55 29.51
N SER A 221 11.56 -8.21 30.61
CA SER A 221 10.09 -8.15 30.64
C SER A 221 9.52 -7.33 29.46
N VAL A 222 8.59 -7.94 28.74
CA VAL A 222 7.84 -7.31 27.64
C VAL A 222 6.43 -6.96 28.10
N ASP A 223 5.98 -5.76 27.75
CA ASP A 223 4.63 -5.29 28.05
C ASP A 223 3.79 -5.36 26.76
N LEU A 224 2.83 -6.29 26.73
CA LEU A 224 1.98 -6.57 25.58
C LEU A 224 0.51 -6.55 26.04
N PRO A 225 -0.41 -6.02 25.22
CA PRO A 225 -1.82 -5.97 25.58
C PRO A 225 -2.41 -7.39 25.65
N GLU A 226 -3.41 -7.60 26.51
CA GLU A 226 -4.04 -8.92 26.72
C GLU A 226 -4.48 -9.57 25.40
N LYS A 227 -5.07 -8.77 24.49
CA LYS A 227 -5.50 -9.22 23.15
C LYS A 227 -4.41 -9.85 22.29
N PHE A 228 -3.14 -9.55 22.57
CA PHE A 228 -2.00 -10.16 21.86
C PHE A 228 -1.94 -11.68 22.11
N PHE A 229 -2.34 -12.11 23.30
CA PHE A 229 -2.32 -13.51 23.74
C PHE A 229 -3.57 -14.30 23.34
N ASP A 230 -4.59 -13.63 22.78
CA ASP A 230 -5.78 -14.30 22.24
C ASP A 230 -5.48 -15.04 20.92
N ARG A 231 -4.30 -14.82 20.33
CA ARG A 231 -3.89 -15.36 19.04
C ARG A 231 -2.70 -16.30 19.19
N ASP A 232 -2.88 -17.54 18.75
CA ASP A 232 -1.85 -18.60 18.87
C ASP A 232 -0.61 -18.34 18.02
N GLU A 233 -0.75 -17.57 16.93
CA GLU A 233 0.32 -17.30 15.98
C GLU A 233 0.68 -15.82 15.89
N THR A 234 1.96 -15.57 15.61
CA THR A 234 2.53 -14.25 15.34
C THR A 234 3.33 -14.28 14.05
N LEU A 235 2.99 -13.38 13.12
CA LEU A 235 3.78 -13.07 11.94
C LEU A 235 4.84 -12.01 12.31
N VAL A 236 6.10 -12.41 12.28
CA VAL A 236 7.25 -11.57 12.57
C VAL A 236 7.90 -11.10 11.27
N TYR A 237 7.76 -9.82 10.95
CA TYR A 237 8.46 -9.16 9.84
C TYR A 237 9.79 -8.57 10.33
N LYS A 238 10.89 -9.24 10.02
CA LYS A 238 12.24 -8.81 10.35
C LYS A 238 12.74 -7.77 9.35
N VAL A 239 12.98 -6.57 9.86
CA VAL A 239 13.47 -5.41 9.14
C VAL A 239 14.98 -5.28 9.31
N GLY A 240 15.68 -5.10 8.17
CA GLY A 240 17.14 -5.02 8.11
C GLY A 240 17.75 -3.68 8.48
N MET A 241 16.95 -2.75 9.02
CA MET A 241 17.33 -1.38 9.37
C MET A 241 18.52 -1.34 10.34
N SER A 242 19.40 -0.36 10.17
CA SER A 242 20.55 -0.11 11.06
C SER A 242 20.38 1.24 11.77
N PRO A 243 21.11 1.49 12.88
CA PRO A 243 21.09 2.80 13.53
C PRO A 243 21.42 3.95 12.58
N GLU A 244 22.36 3.77 11.64
CA GLU A 244 22.76 4.80 10.68
C GLU A 244 21.63 5.13 9.70
N ASN A 245 20.96 4.10 9.17
CA ASN A 245 19.89 4.18 8.19
C ASN A 245 18.51 3.92 8.81
N CYS A 246 18.28 4.47 10.00
CA CYS A 246 16.99 4.36 10.68
C CYS A 246 16.04 5.43 10.16
N ARG A 247 15.26 5.06 9.14
CA ARG A 247 14.16 5.86 8.58
C ARG A 247 12.95 4.96 8.41
N ARG A 248 11.82 5.37 8.99
CA ARG A 248 10.57 4.61 8.97
C ARG A 248 9.90 4.60 7.60
N GLU A 249 10.08 5.68 6.83
CA GLU A 249 9.35 5.95 5.59
C GLU A 249 9.79 5.04 4.43
N ASP A 250 10.98 4.44 4.51
CA ASP A 250 11.56 3.61 3.46
C ASP A 250 11.84 2.20 3.99
N PRO A 251 11.06 1.17 3.62
CA PRO A 251 9.71 1.12 3.01
C PRO A 251 8.69 0.45 3.97
N TYR A 252 9.05 0.36 5.24
CA TYR A 252 8.47 -0.60 6.19
C TYR A 252 7.05 -0.25 6.62
N ALA A 253 6.70 1.05 6.59
CA ALA A 253 5.37 1.52 6.95
C ALA A 253 4.29 1.05 5.97
N GLY A 254 4.55 1.00 4.66
CA GLY A 254 3.56 0.48 3.70
C GLY A 254 3.52 -1.05 3.69
N MET A 255 4.68 -1.72 3.79
CA MET A 255 4.77 -3.18 3.75
C MET A 255 3.99 -3.90 4.86
N GLN A 256 3.74 -3.23 6.00
CA GLN A 256 2.92 -3.80 7.06
C GLN A 256 1.52 -4.18 6.54
N PHE A 257 0.90 -3.34 5.70
CA PHE A 257 -0.45 -3.58 5.18
C PHE A 257 -0.48 -4.78 4.25
N VAL A 258 0.55 -4.98 3.44
CA VAL A 258 0.69 -6.17 2.59
C VAL A 258 0.67 -7.45 3.43
N TYR A 259 1.44 -7.47 4.54
CA TYR A 259 1.48 -8.65 5.40
C TYR A 259 0.25 -8.79 6.30
N ASP A 260 -0.34 -7.67 6.70
CA ASP A 260 -1.54 -7.62 7.52
C ASP A 260 -2.73 -8.21 6.76
N TYR A 261 -3.07 -7.65 5.61
CA TYR A 261 -4.20 -8.14 4.81
C TYR A 261 -3.93 -9.52 4.23
N GLY A 262 -2.73 -9.77 3.71
CA GLY A 262 -2.44 -11.06 3.08
C GLY A 262 -2.34 -12.24 4.05
N TRP A 263 -2.03 -12.01 5.33
CA TRP A 263 -1.72 -13.10 6.27
C TRP A 263 -2.12 -12.86 7.74
N CYS A 264 -2.80 -11.79 8.13
CA CYS A 264 -3.14 -11.58 9.55
C CYS A 264 -4.61 -11.24 9.77
N ARG A 265 -5.16 -10.36 8.92
CA ARG A 265 -6.48 -9.77 9.07
C ARG A 265 -7.59 -10.67 8.54
N GLU A 266 -8.76 -10.58 9.15
CA GLU A 266 -9.97 -11.26 8.71
C GLU A 266 -11.20 -10.34 8.56
N GLY A 267 -11.20 -9.19 9.26
CA GLY A 267 -12.28 -8.19 9.21
C GLY A 267 -11.77 -6.76 8.93
N PRO A 268 -12.70 -5.81 8.72
CA PRO A 268 -12.37 -4.43 8.35
C PRO A 268 -11.63 -3.67 9.46
N ASP A 269 -11.89 -3.96 10.74
CA ASP A 269 -11.20 -3.30 11.85
C ASP A 269 -9.77 -3.85 12.02
N PRO A 270 -8.74 -3.01 12.22
CA PRO A 270 -7.37 -3.47 12.45
C PRO A 270 -7.16 -4.44 13.61
N SER A 271 -8.12 -4.56 14.54
CA SER A 271 -8.08 -5.55 15.61
C SER A 271 -8.68 -6.92 15.22
N GLU A 272 -9.43 -7.01 14.12
CA GLU A 272 -10.04 -8.24 13.61
C GLU A 272 -8.99 -9.07 12.85
N LYS A 273 -8.17 -9.79 13.61
CA LYS A 273 -7.09 -10.62 13.11
C LYS A 273 -7.07 -11.99 13.75
N HIS A 274 -6.77 -12.98 12.93
CA HIS A 274 -6.48 -14.35 13.38
C HIS A 274 -5.01 -14.56 13.75
N ARG A 275 -4.12 -13.60 13.43
CA ARG A 275 -2.68 -13.66 13.72
C ARG A 275 -2.15 -12.28 14.12
N ASN A 276 -1.21 -12.23 15.08
CA ASN A 276 -0.52 -10.98 15.40
C ASN A 276 0.43 -10.59 14.25
N LEU A 277 0.58 -9.30 13.99
CA LEU A 277 1.62 -8.73 13.14
C LEU A 277 2.64 -7.98 14.00
N VAL A 278 3.91 -8.36 13.87
CA VAL A 278 5.01 -7.72 14.57
C VAL A 278 6.07 -7.26 13.58
N ILE A 279 6.54 -6.03 13.75
CA ILE A 279 7.71 -5.53 13.04
C ILE A 279 8.93 -5.61 13.97
N ASN A 280 9.93 -6.41 13.58
CA ASN A 280 11.14 -6.66 14.35
C ASN A 280 12.34 -5.94 13.73
N VAL A 281 12.90 -4.96 14.45
CA VAL A 281 14.01 -4.10 14.05
C VAL A 281 15.21 -4.31 15.01
N PRO A 282 15.90 -5.46 14.95
CA PRO A 282 16.76 -5.92 16.06
C PRO A 282 18.07 -5.16 16.22
N LYS A 283 18.41 -4.25 15.31
CA LYS A 283 19.65 -3.46 15.37
C LYS A 283 19.46 -2.07 15.95
N VAL A 284 18.22 -1.60 16.07
CA VAL A 284 17.87 -0.23 16.45
C VAL A 284 17.35 -0.23 17.88
N THR A 285 17.86 0.68 18.72
CA THR A 285 17.36 0.86 20.09
C THR A 285 16.13 1.76 20.11
N ARG A 286 15.37 1.75 21.21
CA ARG A 286 14.25 2.67 21.41
C ARG A 286 14.67 4.13 21.33
N GLU A 287 15.80 4.48 21.94
CA GLU A 287 16.35 5.84 21.87
C GLU A 287 16.62 6.28 20.42
N THR A 288 17.34 5.47 19.64
CA THR A 288 17.63 5.78 18.24
C THR A 288 16.35 5.83 17.40
N TRP A 289 15.38 4.95 17.67
CA TRP A 289 14.10 4.93 16.97
C TRP A 289 13.36 6.26 17.14
N THR A 290 13.16 6.69 18.39
CA THR A 290 12.42 7.92 18.72
C THR A 290 13.17 9.17 18.24
N GLU A 291 14.50 9.21 18.35
CA GLU A 291 15.30 10.35 17.86
C GLU A 291 15.18 10.53 16.34
N LYS A 292 15.26 9.43 15.59
CA LYS A 292 15.32 9.49 14.11
C LYS A 292 13.97 9.49 13.42
N ASN A 293 12.92 9.08 14.10
CA ASN A 293 11.56 9.02 13.56
C ASN A 293 10.59 9.83 14.43
N PRO A 294 10.81 11.16 14.59
CA PRO A 294 9.90 11.99 15.35
C PRO A 294 8.53 12.04 14.67
N ASN A 295 7.47 12.20 15.46
CA ASN A 295 6.14 12.45 14.95
C ASN A 295 6.10 13.83 14.28
N ASP A 296 6.14 13.86 12.94
CA ASP A 296 6.13 15.08 12.15
C ASP A 296 4.92 15.06 11.20
N PRO A 297 3.79 15.69 11.61
CA PRO A 297 2.57 15.70 10.82
C PRO A 297 2.68 16.52 9.52
N SER A 298 3.79 17.25 9.32
CA SER A 298 4.02 18.01 8.09
C SER A 298 4.62 17.19 6.93
N ARG A 299 4.98 15.93 7.18
CA ARG A 299 5.54 15.02 6.16
C ARG A 299 4.47 14.19 5.48
N LYS A 300 4.71 13.85 4.21
CA LYS A 300 3.83 13.01 3.36
C LYS A 300 3.42 11.71 4.06
N SER A 301 4.38 11.01 4.70
CA SER A 301 4.12 9.81 5.51
C SER A 301 3.83 10.18 6.97
N SER A 302 2.60 10.63 7.24
CA SER A 302 2.17 11.09 8.56
C SER A 302 1.87 9.93 9.51
N GLN A 303 1.38 8.78 9.02
CA GLN A 303 0.91 7.73 9.91
C GLN A 303 1.89 6.65 10.34
N TRP A 304 1.62 6.23 11.57
CA TRP A 304 2.36 5.37 12.44
C TRP A 304 1.71 4.00 12.40
N TYR A 305 2.47 2.95 12.06
CA TYR A 305 2.17 1.54 12.35
C TYR A 305 0.71 1.18 12.63
N ALA A 306 -0.16 1.49 11.66
CA ALA A 306 -1.61 1.46 11.84
C ALA A 306 -2.16 0.06 12.10
N THR A 307 -1.37 -0.96 11.76
CA THR A 307 -1.80 -2.36 11.83
C THR A 307 -0.94 -3.20 12.75
N ALA A 308 0.35 -2.91 12.95
CA ALA A 308 1.20 -3.78 13.74
C ALA A 308 0.79 -3.79 15.23
N GLU A 309 0.73 -4.97 15.84
CA GLU A 309 0.47 -5.14 17.27
C GLU A 309 1.66 -4.74 18.14
N ALA A 310 2.88 -4.92 17.64
CA ALA A 310 4.08 -4.56 18.37
C ALA A 310 5.28 -4.30 17.46
N PHE A 311 6.21 -3.50 18.00
CA PHE A 311 7.54 -3.22 17.48
C PHE A 311 8.59 -3.83 18.40
N ALA A 312 9.28 -4.87 17.93
CA ALA A 312 10.40 -5.44 18.65
C ALA A 312 11.70 -4.72 18.24
N LEU A 313 12.25 -3.92 19.14
CA LEU A 313 13.54 -3.22 18.95
C LEU A 313 14.68 -4.03 19.58
N LYS A 314 15.91 -3.51 19.50
CA LYS A 314 17.10 -4.15 20.07
C LYS A 314 17.01 -4.34 21.60
N ASP A 315 16.43 -3.36 22.29
CA ASP A 315 16.47 -3.21 23.74
C ASP A 315 15.08 -3.14 24.39
N GLY A 316 14.03 -3.49 23.65
CA GLY A 316 12.67 -3.50 24.18
C GLY A 316 11.62 -3.80 23.12
N VAL A 317 10.36 -3.84 23.56
CA VAL A 317 9.18 -3.99 22.71
C VAL A 317 8.27 -2.80 22.95
N ILE A 318 7.71 -2.25 21.87
CA ILE A 318 6.73 -1.17 21.93
C ILE A 318 5.41 -1.71 21.39
N SER A 319 4.36 -1.67 22.19
CA SER A 319 3.00 -2.11 21.84
C SER A 319 1.96 -1.00 22.00
N ASP A 320 2.30 0.03 22.77
CA ASP A 320 1.56 1.29 22.85
C ASP A 320 2.23 2.35 21.98
N PHE A 321 1.63 2.61 20.82
CA PHE A 321 2.09 3.62 19.87
C PHE A 321 1.62 5.03 20.21
N SER A 322 0.73 5.22 21.19
CA SER A 322 0.29 6.57 21.62
C SER A 322 1.39 7.38 22.31
N ALA A 323 2.44 6.69 22.78
CA ALA A 323 3.57 7.26 23.50
C ALA A 323 4.77 7.60 22.60
N LEU A 324 4.66 7.41 21.29
CA LEU A 324 5.70 7.75 20.31
C LEU A 324 5.26 8.92 19.43
#